data_AF-E4ZZY6-F1
#
_entry.id   AF-E4ZZY6-F1
#
_cell.length_a   1.000
_cell.length_b   1.000
_cell.length_c   1.000
_cell.angle_alpha   90.00
_cell.angle_beta   90.00
_cell.angle_gamma   90.00
#
_symmetry.space_group_name_H-M   'P 1'
#
loop_
_entity.id
_entity.type
_entity.pdbx_description
1 polymer ?
#
loop_
_entity_poly.entity_id
_entity_poly.type
_entity_poly.pdbx_seq_one_letter_code
_entity_poly.pdbx_strand_id
1 'polypeptide(L)'
;MADSNERGADYEAQHVHSVYEEIAHHFSSTRYKPWPIVERFLKEQKDGAVGLDIGCGNGKYLAVNPNVFMVGSDRYVYTTSSASPNS
;
A
#
# COMPACT_ATOMS: atom_id res chain seq x y z
N MET A 1 -29.52 11.52 -14.90
CA MET A 1 -28.17 11.29 -15.46
C MET A 1 -27.24 10.71 -14.38
N ALA A 2 -27.63 9.61 -13.72
CA ALA A 2 -26.84 8.97 -12.65
C ALA A 2 -26.49 7.50 -12.94
N ASP A 3 -27.04 6.91 -14.01
CA ASP A 3 -27.04 5.46 -14.27
C ASP A 3 -25.77 4.96 -15.00
N SER A 4 -24.99 5.85 -15.63
CA SER A 4 -23.77 5.45 -16.35
C SER A 4 -22.55 5.28 -15.44
N ASN A 5 -22.53 5.91 -14.27
CA ASN A 5 -21.37 5.87 -13.36
C ASN A 5 -21.42 4.67 -12.40
N GLU A 6 -22.61 4.28 -11.94
CA GLU A 6 -22.82 3.07 -11.11
C GLU A 6 -22.43 1.80 -11.87
N ARG A 7 -22.87 1.66 -13.13
CA ARG A 7 -22.52 0.50 -13.97
C ARG A 7 -21.02 0.37 -14.22
N GLY A 8 -20.30 1.49 -14.29
CA GLY A 8 -18.83 1.50 -14.44
C GLY A 8 -18.11 1.05 -13.17
N ALA A 9 -18.57 1.50 -12.01
CA ALA A 9 -18.03 1.12 -10.70
C ALA A 9 -18.27 -0.38 -10.41
N ASP A 10 -19.46 -0.90 -10.72
CA ASP A 10 -19.79 -2.30 -10.54
C ASP A 10 -18.98 -3.22 -11.47
N TYR A 11 -18.75 -2.78 -12.72
CA TYR A 11 -17.94 -3.51 -13.68
C TYR A 11 -16.45 -3.54 -13.28
N GLU A 12 -15.92 -2.42 -12.78
CA GLU A 12 -14.57 -2.34 -12.20
C GLU A 12 -14.43 -3.24 -10.97
N ALA A 13 -15.41 -3.22 -10.06
CA ALA A 13 -15.42 -4.06 -8.88
C ALA A 13 -15.42 -5.55 -9.22
N GLN A 14 -16.20 -6.00 -10.20
CA GLN A 14 -16.27 -7.43 -10.52
C GLN A 14 -15.05 -7.96 -11.27
N HIS A 15 -14.42 -7.16 -12.13
CA HIS A 15 -13.36 -7.64 -13.02
C HIS A 15 -11.95 -7.25 -12.57
N VAL A 16 -11.78 -6.11 -11.88
CA VAL A 16 -10.46 -5.63 -11.44
C VAL A 16 -10.21 -6.02 -9.98
N HIS A 17 -11.21 -5.91 -9.10
CA HIS A 17 -11.05 -6.23 -7.68
C HIS A 17 -10.71 -7.71 -7.47
N SER A 18 -11.45 -8.60 -8.14
CA SER A 18 -11.27 -10.06 -8.03
C SER A 18 -9.89 -10.52 -8.52
N VAL A 19 -9.43 -9.96 -9.65
CA VAL A 19 -8.10 -10.24 -10.20
C VAL A 19 -7.01 -9.66 -9.29
N TYR A 20 -7.20 -8.45 -8.75
CA TYR A 20 -6.26 -7.86 -7.80
C TYR A 20 -6.18 -8.68 -6.51
N GLU A 21 -7.28 -9.13 -5.91
CA GLU A 21 -7.24 -10.00 -4.73
C GLU A 21 -6.46 -11.28 -4.98
N GLU A 22 -6.68 -11.97 -6.11
CA GLU A 22 -5.97 -13.21 -6.44
C GLU A 22 -4.46 -13.01 -6.61
N ILE A 23 -4.03 -11.95 -7.32
CA ILE A 23 -2.60 -11.72 -7.60
C ILE A 23 -1.90 -10.92 -6.50
N ALA A 24 -2.60 -10.10 -5.73
CA ALA A 24 -1.99 -9.22 -4.73
C ALA A 24 -1.32 -9.99 -3.61
N HIS A 25 -1.82 -11.17 -3.23
CA HIS A 25 -1.13 -12.05 -2.31
C HIS A 25 0.24 -12.49 -2.88
N HIS A 26 0.33 -12.78 -4.17
CA HIS A 26 1.58 -13.17 -4.85
C HIS A 26 2.53 -11.96 -5.09
N PHE A 27 1.99 -10.77 -5.39
CA PHE A 27 2.79 -9.54 -5.51
C PHE A 27 3.31 -9.04 -4.17
N SER A 28 2.50 -9.13 -3.10
CA SER A 28 2.90 -8.78 -1.74
C SER A 28 4.03 -9.69 -1.25
N SER A 29 3.95 -10.99 -1.52
CA SER A 29 4.97 -11.97 -1.12
C SER A 29 6.28 -11.87 -1.90
N THR A 30 6.24 -11.53 -3.19
CA THR A 30 7.45 -11.40 -4.03
C THR A 30 8.07 -9.99 -4.01
N ARG A 31 7.31 -8.96 -3.60
CA ARG A 31 7.78 -7.55 -3.52
C ARG A 31 7.72 -6.94 -2.11
N TYR A 32 7.81 -7.73 -1.06
CA TYR A 32 7.80 -7.26 0.33
C TYR A 32 8.94 -6.28 0.65
N LYS A 33 10.09 -6.37 -0.04
CA LYS A 33 11.22 -5.48 0.21
C LYS A 33 11.00 -4.08 -0.39
N PRO A 34 11.30 -3.01 0.37
CA PRO A 34 11.46 -1.67 -0.18
C PRO A 34 12.49 -1.67 -1.31
N TRP A 35 12.26 -0.84 -2.33
CA TRP A 35 13.25 -0.65 -3.38
C TRP A 35 14.44 0.12 -2.81
N PRO A 36 15.71 -0.31 -3.00
CA PRO A 36 16.87 0.29 -2.33
C PRO A 36 16.99 1.81 -2.52
N ILE A 37 16.60 2.31 -3.70
CA ILE A 37 16.64 3.75 -4.02
C ILE A 37 15.61 4.52 -3.20
N VAL A 38 14.39 4.00 -3.09
CA VAL A 38 13.31 4.61 -2.30
C VAL A 38 13.63 4.54 -0.81
N GLU A 39 14.17 3.40 -0.37
CA GLU A 39 14.61 3.22 1.01
C GLU A 39 15.67 4.24 1.41
N ARG A 40 16.69 4.43 0.55
CA ARG A 40 17.73 5.45 0.77
C ARG A 40 17.14 6.85 0.82
N PHE A 41 16.27 7.20 -0.14
CA PHE A 41 15.61 8.51 -0.16
C PHE A 41 14.85 8.79 1.14
N LEU A 42 14.08 7.81 1.64
CA LEU A 42 13.33 7.94 2.90
C LEU A 42 14.24 8.09 4.11
N LYS A 43 15.37 7.38 4.13
CA LYS A 43 16.39 7.47 5.20
C LYS A 43 17.15 8.79 5.20
N GLU A 44 17.27 9.45 4.06
CA GLU A 44 17.93 10.75 3.92
C GLU A 44 17.03 11.94 4.31
N GLN A 45 15.75 11.69 4.60
CA GLN A 45 14.84 12.74 5.05
C GLN A 45 15.21 13.25 6.45
N LYS A 46 14.93 14.53 6.68
CA LYS A 46 15.16 15.18 7.98
C LYS A 46 14.20 14.63 9.04
N ASP A 47 14.65 14.59 10.27
CA ASP A 47 13.81 14.27 11.42
C ASP A 47 12.61 15.24 11.49
N GLY A 48 11.42 14.68 11.73
CA GLY A 48 10.16 15.42 11.75
C GLY A 48 9.58 15.74 10.37
N ALA A 49 10.18 15.27 9.28
CA ALA A 49 9.57 15.38 7.95
C ALA A 49 8.22 14.64 7.90
N VAL A 50 7.32 15.09 7.03
CA VAL A 50 6.01 14.48 6.77
C VAL A 50 6.01 13.87 5.38
N GLY A 51 5.64 12.60 5.28
CA GLY A 51 5.54 11.87 4.02
C GLY A 51 4.15 11.29 3.77
N LEU A 52 3.82 11.11 2.50
CA LEU A 52 2.53 10.57 2.06
C LEU A 52 2.80 9.44 1.05
N ASP A 53 2.27 8.25 1.34
CA ASP A 53 2.36 7.05 0.49
C ASP A 53 0.97 6.72 -0.07
N ILE A 54 0.74 7.07 -1.35
CA ILE A 54 -0.53 6.84 -2.06
C ILE A 54 -0.46 5.52 -2.81
N GLY A 55 -1.43 4.64 -2.57
CA GLY A 55 -1.35 3.24 -2.98
C GLY A 55 -0.36 2.47 -2.12
N CYS A 56 -0.38 2.70 -0.80
CA CYS A 56 0.63 2.16 0.11
C CYS A 56 0.61 0.62 0.20
N GLY A 57 -0.44 -0.05 -0.29
CA GLY A 57 -0.60 -1.49 -0.30
C GLY A 57 -0.37 -2.09 1.08
N ASN A 58 0.67 -2.92 1.21
CA ASN A 58 1.05 -3.56 2.47
C ASN A 58 1.86 -2.66 3.43
N GLY A 59 2.05 -1.39 3.10
CA GLY A 59 2.71 -0.40 3.96
C GLY A 59 4.23 -0.54 4.07
N LYS A 60 4.90 -1.25 3.15
CA LYS A 60 6.35 -1.53 3.26
C LYS A 60 7.26 -0.29 3.36
N TYR A 61 6.79 0.89 2.94
CA TYR A 61 7.55 2.13 3.03
C TYR A 61 7.25 2.95 4.29
N LEU A 62 6.13 2.70 4.97
CA LEU A 62 5.66 3.50 6.11
C LEU A 62 6.59 3.42 7.32
N ALA A 63 7.31 2.30 7.48
CA ALA A 63 8.20 2.05 8.61
C ALA A 63 9.69 2.16 8.27
N VAL A 64 10.07 2.64 7.08
CA VAL A 64 11.47 2.70 6.63
C VAL A 64 12.31 3.69 7.44
N ASN A 65 11.74 4.84 7.81
CA ASN A 65 12.39 5.85 8.63
C ASN A 65 11.49 6.24 9.80
N PRO A 66 11.81 5.85 11.04
CA PRO A 66 10.97 6.13 12.22
C PRO A 66 10.93 7.62 12.61
N ASN A 67 11.84 8.43 12.07
CA ASN A 67 11.89 9.87 12.35
C ASN A 67 11.02 10.69 11.37
N VAL A 68 10.39 10.04 10.39
CA VAL A 68 9.48 10.66 9.43
C VAL A 68 8.05 10.27 9.78
N PHE A 69 7.17 11.26 9.88
CA PHE A 69 5.75 11.00 10.06
C PHE A 69 5.12 10.63 8.71
N MET A 70 4.86 9.34 8.51
CA MET A 70 4.31 8.80 7.28
C MET A 70 2.79 8.58 7.38
N VAL A 71 2.05 9.06 6.38
CA VAL A 71 0.62 8.76 6.18
C VAL A 71 0.49 7.87 4.96
N GLY A 72 -0.20 6.74 5.10
CA GLY A 72 -0.50 5.82 3.99
C GLY A 72 -1.97 5.88 3.60
N SER A 73 -2.26 5.78 2.31
CA SER A 73 -3.62 5.60 1.78
C SER A 73 -3.62 4.53 0.71
N ASP A 74 -4.57 3.60 0.76
CA ASP A 74 -4.82 2.63 -0.33
C ASP A 74 -6.33 2.38 -0.45
N ARG A 75 -6.77 2.03 -1.66
CA ARG A 75 -8.17 1.63 -1.94
C ARG A 75 -8.42 0.17 -1.50
N TYR A 76 -7.37 -0.64 -1.44
CA TYR A 76 -7.40 -2.06 -1.11
C TYR A 76 -6.68 -2.29 0.22
N VAL A 77 -7.41 -2.83 1.19
CA VAL A 77 -6.84 -3.23 2.48
C VAL A 77 -6.17 -4.58 2.29
N TYR A 78 -4.85 -4.59 2.10
CA TYR A 78 -4.07 -5.83 2.19
C TYR A 78 -3.60 -6.00 3.64
N THR A 79 -4.29 -6.83 4.41
CA THR A 79 -3.84 -7.27 5.73
C THR A 79 -2.61 -8.17 5.56
N THR A 80 -1.43 -7.66 5.88
CA THR A 80 -0.30 -8.51 6.24
C THR A 80 -0.54 -9.03 7.65
N SER A 81 -1.04 -10.26 7.75
CA SER A 81 -0.95 -11.06 8.97
C SER A 81 0.52 -11.40 9.25
N SER A 82 1.30 -10.45 9.74
CA SER A 82 2.59 -10.72 10.39
C SER A 82 3.05 -9.58 11.31
N ALA A 83 2.11 -8.94 12.01
CA ALA A 83 2.40 -8.39 13.32
C ALA A 83 1.75 -9.34 14.34
N SER A 84 2.41 -10.45 14.63
CA SER A 84 2.24 -11.08 15.93
C SER A 84 3.21 -10.35 16.88
N PRO A 85 2.72 -9.47 17.77
CA PRO A 85 3.51 -9.10 18.93
C PRO A 85 3.38 -10.28 19.89
N ASN A 86 4.28 -11.26 19.81
CA ASN A 86 4.65 -12.20 20.88
C ASN A 86 5.50 -13.35 20.30
N SER A 87 6.82 -13.16 20.35
CA SER A 87 7.76 -14.11 20.98
C SER A 87 9.10 -13.43 21.21
#